data_AF-A0A3B3V5R4-F1
#
_entry.id   AF-A0A3B3V5R4-F1
#
_cell.length_a   1.000
_cell.length_b   1.000
_cell.length_c   1.000
_cell.angle_alpha   90.00
_cell.angle_beta   90.00
_cell.angle_gamma   90.00
#
_symmetry.space_group_name_H-M   'P 1'
#
loop_
_entity.id
_entity.type
_entity.pdbx_description
1 polymer ?
#
loop_
_entity_poly.entity_id
_entity_poly.type
_entity_poly.pdbx_seq_one_letter_code
_entity_poly.pdbx_strand_id
1 'polypeptide(L)'
;ISINVVGILHNFWEQKQTAQVNDSSPEPDSLLLYESAPPPGPPYVCYVTLPGGSCFGNYKVCDTQAEARRDAARVALMNSLVNELPCRRITAEFITHSLNQAATESADSCDSSTSIGTYSLLLQSYMGRTMLEFQEMMTVFQLLHWNGTLKALREKQCSRQSVITYYSQRGLDESMRSSMALDWLGREQKAPGLLAMELQMAQRELVLARRRGIELRFYKEKTEILSLALSQAYVHHTPGVFSPTPIKCYFYYLKSQTVISE
;
A
#
# COMPACT_ATOMS: atom_id res chain seq x y z
N ILE A 1 21.47 27.50 -2.12
CA ILE A 1 21.96 26.11 -1.89
C ILE A 1 20.77 25.18 -2.04
N SER A 2 20.72 24.34 -3.08
CA SER A 2 19.64 23.35 -3.19
C SER A 2 19.96 22.17 -2.25
N ILE A 3 19.13 21.96 -1.23
CA ILE A 3 19.30 20.83 -0.31
C ILE A 3 19.13 19.52 -1.09
N ASN A 4 20.11 18.62 -1.05
CA ASN A 4 20.05 17.30 -1.68
C ASN A 4 19.19 16.34 -0.82
N VAL A 5 17.88 16.55 -0.83
CA VAL A 5 16.92 15.78 -0.02
C VAL A 5 16.97 14.28 -0.32
N VAL A 6 17.19 13.90 -1.58
CA VAL A 6 17.32 12.50 -1.98
C VAL A 6 18.52 11.86 -1.28
N GLY A 7 19.69 12.49 -1.34
CA GLY A 7 20.89 12.01 -0.64
C GLY A 7 20.71 11.93 0.87
N ILE A 8 20.05 12.92 1.49
CA ILE A 8 19.80 12.91 2.93
C ILE A 8 18.90 11.74 3.33
N LEU A 9 17.85 11.45 2.56
CA LEU A 9 16.97 10.30 2.81
C LEU A 9 17.72 8.97 2.72
N HIS A 10 18.55 8.80 1.69
CA HIS A 10 19.39 7.61 1.54
C HIS A 10 20.33 7.44 2.75
N ASN A 11 21.07 8.49 3.11
CA ASN A 11 21.99 8.46 4.24
C ASN A 11 21.28 8.12 5.55
N PHE A 12 20.08 8.66 5.78
CA PHE A 12 19.28 8.37 6.98
C PHE A 12 18.95 6.88 7.09
N TRP A 13 18.43 6.27 6.02
CA TRP A 13 18.03 4.86 6.04
C TRP A 13 19.21 3.91 6.02
N GLU A 14 20.33 4.28 5.39
CA GLU A 14 21.58 3.54 5.44
C GLU A 14 22.15 3.50 6.86
N GLN A 15 22.23 4.64 7.55
CA GLN A 15 22.67 4.71 8.95
C GLN A 15 21.76 3.87 9.87
N LYS A 16 20.45 3.98 9.69
CA LYS A 16 19.47 3.22 10.47
C LYS A 16 19.65 1.72 10.32
N GLN A 17 19.97 1.24 9.11
CA GLN A 17 20.27 -0.18 8.89
C GLN A 17 21.57 -0.61 9.53
N THR A 18 22.65 0.17 9.39
CA THR A 18 23.91 -0.17 10.05
C THR A 18 23.79 -0.25 11.57
N ALA A 19 22.88 0.54 12.17
CA ALA A 19 22.57 0.46 13.59
C ALA A 19 21.75 -0.80 13.97
N GLN A 20 20.89 -1.29 13.07
CA GLN A 20 20.04 -2.47 13.29
C GLN A 20 20.73 -3.81 12.97
N VAL A 21 21.68 -3.85 12.02
CA VAL A 21 22.42 -5.05 11.61
C VAL A 21 23.32 -5.61 12.73
N ASN A 22 23.59 -4.82 13.78
CA ASN A 22 24.25 -5.32 14.98
C ASN A 22 23.40 -6.29 15.81
N ASP A 23 22.12 -6.52 15.46
CA ASP A 23 21.19 -7.36 16.24
C ASP A 23 20.48 -8.48 15.43
N SER A 24 20.62 -8.58 14.10
CA SER A 24 20.20 -9.75 13.29
C SER A 24 20.54 -9.61 11.79
N SER A 25 20.57 -10.75 11.09
CA SER A 25 21.00 -10.92 9.70
C SER A 25 20.30 -9.98 8.68
N PRO A 26 21.00 -9.55 7.62
CA PRO A 26 20.48 -8.57 6.66
C PRO A 26 19.45 -9.19 5.72
N GLU A 27 18.21 -8.69 5.76
CA GLU A 27 17.20 -8.94 4.73
C GLU A 27 17.51 -8.10 3.47
N PRO A 28 17.35 -8.65 2.25
CA PRO A 28 17.71 -8.00 0.99
C PRO A 28 16.80 -6.82 0.57
N ASP A 29 15.68 -6.59 1.27
CA ASP A 29 14.70 -5.52 1.00
C ASP A 29 15.06 -4.15 1.63
N SER A 30 16.34 -3.90 1.87
CA SER A 30 16.78 -2.73 2.64
C SER A 30 16.89 -1.43 1.82
N LEU A 31 16.73 -1.46 0.50
CA LEU A 31 16.91 -0.26 -0.32
C LEU A 31 15.61 0.52 -0.53
N LEU A 32 15.72 1.85 -0.48
CA LEU A 32 14.68 2.77 -0.92
C LEU A 32 14.31 2.50 -2.38
N LEU A 33 13.05 2.16 -2.64
CA LEU A 33 12.56 1.91 -3.99
C LEU A 33 11.91 3.18 -4.54
N TYR A 34 12.38 3.64 -5.70
CA TYR A 34 11.79 4.74 -6.44
C TYR A 34 11.05 4.23 -7.67
N GLU A 35 9.79 4.61 -7.80
CA GLU A 35 8.96 4.25 -8.94
C GLU A 35 8.42 5.52 -9.59
N SER A 36 8.54 5.62 -10.91
CA SER A 36 7.97 6.75 -11.67
C SER A 36 6.84 6.23 -12.54
N ALA A 37 5.69 6.89 -12.50
CA ALA A 37 4.59 6.55 -13.39
C ALA A 37 5.02 6.78 -14.86
N PRO A 38 4.68 5.87 -15.80
CA PRO A 38 5.07 6.02 -17.19
C PRO A 38 4.44 7.29 -17.81
N PRO A 39 5.16 8.00 -18.69
CA PRO A 39 4.74 9.32 -19.17
C PRO A 39 3.60 9.23 -20.19
N PRO A 40 2.76 10.27 -20.26
CA PRO A 40 2.53 10.95 -21.53
C PRO A 40 3.08 12.40 -21.53
N GLY A 41 3.68 12.85 -20.42
CA GLY A 41 4.08 14.24 -20.20
C GLY A 41 3.75 14.66 -18.77
N PRO A 42 3.99 15.94 -18.40
CA PRO A 42 3.59 16.46 -17.10
C PRO A 42 2.06 16.37 -16.89
N PRO A 43 1.57 16.21 -15.64
CA PRO A 43 2.35 16.23 -14.41
C PRO A 43 3.04 14.89 -14.11
N TYR A 44 4.32 14.96 -13.73
CA TYR A 44 5.10 13.77 -13.37
C TYR A 44 4.77 13.29 -11.95
N VAL A 45 4.75 11.96 -11.80
CA VAL A 45 4.48 11.28 -10.52
C VAL A 45 5.64 10.35 -10.19
N CYS A 46 6.12 10.45 -8.96
CA CYS A 46 7.13 9.58 -8.39
C CYS A 46 6.67 9.12 -7.00
N TYR A 47 6.87 7.82 -6.74
CA TYR A 47 6.65 7.16 -5.48
C TYR A 47 7.99 6.73 -4.88
N VAL A 48 8.06 6.70 -3.55
CA VAL A 48 9.19 6.22 -2.76
C VAL A 48 8.65 5.24 -1.73
N THR A 49 9.12 4.01 -1.79
CA THR A 49 8.85 2.99 -0.76
C THR A 49 10.05 2.90 0.18
N LEU A 50 9.78 3.08 1.47
CA LEU A 50 10.76 2.97 2.55
C LEU A 50 10.96 1.50 2.96
N PRO A 51 12.11 1.17 3.58
CA PRO A 51 12.24 -0.10 4.30
C PRO A 51 11.11 -0.27 5.32
N GLY A 52 10.50 -1.46 5.37
CA GLY A 52 9.25 -1.70 6.11
C GLY A 52 7.97 -1.34 5.36
N GLY A 53 8.06 -1.04 4.05
CA GLY A 53 6.93 -1.03 3.13
C GLY A 53 6.15 0.28 3.03
N SER A 54 6.33 1.25 3.93
CA SER A 54 5.63 2.55 3.85
C SER A 54 5.93 3.26 2.54
N CYS A 55 4.91 3.80 1.88
CA CYS A 55 5.02 4.41 0.55
C CYS A 55 4.54 5.85 0.56
N PHE A 56 5.33 6.74 -0.05
CA PHE A 56 5.03 8.16 -0.19
C PHE A 56 5.18 8.60 -1.64
N GLY A 57 4.55 9.70 -2.03
CA GLY A 57 4.65 10.23 -3.38
C GLY A 57 4.75 11.74 -3.40
N ASN A 58 5.13 12.31 -4.54
CA ASN A 58 5.06 13.76 -4.71
C ASN A 58 3.61 14.22 -4.57
N TYR A 59 3.35 15.18 -3.70
CA TYR A 59 2.00 15.72 -3.53
C TYR A 59 1.78 16.95 -4.42
N LYS A 60 2.87 17.61 -4.84
CA LYS A 60 2.85 18.75 -5.76
C LYS A 60 2.71 18.30 -7.21
N VAL A 61 2.18 19.23 -8.02
CA VAL A 61 2.27 19.17 -9.47
C VAL A 61 3.74 19.45 -9.85
N CYS A 62 4.36 18.55 -10.60
CA CYS A 62 5.76 18.63 -10.98
C CYS A 62 5.91 18.54 -12.51
N ASP A 63 6.72 19.42 -13.08
CA ASP A 63 6.92 19.52 -14.53
C ASP A 63 8.10 18.67 -15.02
N THR A 64 8.89 18.10 -14.09
CA THR A 64 9.96 17.15 -14.42
C THR A 64 9.96 15.93 -13.50
N GLN A 65 10.48 14.81 -13.98
CA GLN A 65 10.69 13.61 -13.16
C GLN A 65 11.62 13.87 -11.97
N ALA A 66 12.64 14.71 -12.15
CA ALA A 66 13.57 15.07 -11.09
C ALA A 66 12.89 15.87 -9.96
N GLU A 67 11.96 16.76 -10.30
CA GLU A 67 11.14 17.47 -9.30
C GLU A 67 10.21 16.54 -8.55
N ALA A 68 9.48 15.67 -9.27
CA ALA A 68 8.61 14.68 -8.65
C ALA A 68 9.40 13.79 -7.68
N ARG A 69 10.58 13.29 -8.10
CA ARG A 69 11.45 12.48 -7.25
C ARG A 69 11.92 13.22 -5.99
N ARG A 70 12.33 14.49 -6.13
CA ARG A 70 12.77 15.31 -4.99
C ARG A 70 11.62 15.62 -4.02
N ASP A 71 10.43 15.87 -4.54
CA ASP A 71 9.25 16.15 -3.71
C ASP A 71 8.79 14.90 -2.96
N ALA A 72 8.73 13.75 -3.63
CA ALA A 72 8.42 12.47 -2.99
C ALA A 72 9.45 12.11 -1.90
N ALA A 73 10.75 12.28 -2.18
CA ALA A 73 11.81 12.07 -1.20
C ALA A 73 11.70 13.02 0.01
N ARG A 74 11.22 14.25 -0.18
CA ARG A 74 10.99 15.21 0.91
C ARG A 74 9.90 14.73 1.86
N VAL A 75 8.76 14.28 1.32
CA VAL A 75 7.66 13.73 2.12
C VAL A 75 8.12 12.50 2.89
N ALA A 76 8.83 11.60 2.22
CA ALA A 76 9.38 10.39 2.82
C ALA A 76 10.39 10.70 3.94
N LEU A 77 11.28 11.68 3.75
CA LEU A 77 12.26 12.11 4.76
C LEU A 77 11.59 12.74 5.98
N MET A 78 10.61 13.62 5.76
CA MET A 78 9.85 14.22 6.86
C MET A 78 9.15 13.14 7.71
N ASN A 79 8.49 12.18 7.06
CA ASN A 79 7.86 11.07 7.77
C ASN A 79 8.88 10.19 8.49
N SER A 80 10.04 9.92 7.87
CA SER A 80 11.10 9.12 8.49
C SER A 80 11.61 9.78 9.78
N LEU A 81 11.94 11.08 9.74
CA LEU A 81 12.45 11.82 10.89
C LEU A 81 11.40 11.96 12.00
N VAL A 82 10.16 12.28 11.65
CA VAL A 82 9.08 12.48 12.63
C VAL A 82 8.79 11.18 13.39
N ASN A 83 8.83 10.02 12.72
CA ASN A 83 8.53 8.74 13.36
C ASN A 83 9.60 8.26 14.35
N GLU A 84 10.82 8.81 14.32
CA GLU A 84 11.85 8.51 15.33
C GLU A 84 11.61 9.24 16.66
N LEU A 85 10.73 10.24 16.68
CA LEU A 85 10.46 11.00 17.90
C LEU A 85 9.77 10.09 18.95
N PRO A 86 10.16 10.15 20.24
CA PRO A 86 9.56 9.33 21.29
C PRO A 86 8.03 9.45 21.38
N CYS A 87 7.48 10.63 21.07
CA CYS A 87 6.04 10.90 21.06
C CYS A 87 5.29 10.22 19.90
N ARG A 88 5.99 9.55 18.98
CA ARG A 88 5.41 8.77 17.87
C ARG A 88 5.44 7.26 18.12
N ARG A 89 5.85 6.83 19.31
CA ARG A 89 5.72 5.44 19.74
C ARG A 89 4.28 5.13 20.15
N ILE A 90 3.85 3.90 19.93
CA ILE A 90 2.54 3.40 20.34
C ILE A 90 2.55 3.20 21.85
N THR A 91 1.84 4.06 22.58
CA THR A 91 1.70 4.01 24.05
C THR A 91 0.32 3.49 24.47
N ALA A 92 0.17 3.04 25.71
CA ALA A 92 -1.13 2.62 26.22
C ALA A 92 -2.20 3.74 26.15
N GLU A 93 -1.80 4.99 26.37
CA GLU A 93 -2.65 6.17 26.19
C GLU A 93 -3.08 6.34 24.73
N PHE A 94 -2.14 6.22 23.79
CA PHE A 94 -2.43 6.27 22.36
C PHE A 94 -3.42 5.17 21.95
N ILE A 95 -3.24 3.94 22.44
CA ILE A 95 -4.13 2.81 22.15
C ILE A 95 -5.54 3.13 22.66
N THR A 96 -5.66 3.59 23.90
CA THR A 96 -6.96 3.92 24.51
C THR A 96 -7.67 5.02 23.72
N HIS A 97 -6.97 6.10 23.39
CA HIS A 97 -7.53 7.19 22.59
C HIS A 97 -7.96 6.72 21.20
N SER A 98 -7.11 5.95 20.51
CA SER A 98 -7.39 5.44 19.17
C SER A 98 -8.59 4.51 19.13
N LEU A 99 -8.76 3.66 20.14
CA LEU A 99 -9.92 2.75 20.25
C LEU A 99 -11.21 3.52 20.54
N ASN A 100 -11.16 4.55 21.39
CA ASN A 100 -12.33 5.39 21.67
C ASN A 100 -12.77 6.16 20.41
N GLN A 101 -11.82 6.70 19.65
CA GLN A 101 -12.12 7.36 18.39
C GLN A 101 -12.74 6.38 17.38
N ALA A 102 -12.13 5.21 17.19
CA ALA A 102 -12.67 4.17 16.30
C ALA A 102 -14.06 3.70 16.72
N ALA A 103 -14.33 3.57 18.02
CA ALA A 103 -15.65 3.21 18.53
C ALA A 103 -16.71 4.28 18.24
N THR A 104 -16.33 5.56 18.30
CA THR A 104 -17.24 6.68 17.99
C THR A 104 -17.56 6.72 16.49
N GLU A 105 -16.57 6.55 15.63
CA GLU A 105 -16.73 6.55 14.17
C GLU A 105 -17.44 5.29 13.65
N SER A 106 -17.34 4.17 14.38
CA SER A 106 -17.92 2.88 13.99
C SER A 106 -19.32 2.63 14.59
N ALA A 107 -19.86 3.53 15.42
CA ALA A 107 -21.19 3.37 16.02
C ALA A 107 -22.33 3.27 14.98
N ASP A 108 -22.09 3.71 13.74
CA ASP A 108 -23.04 3.67 12.62
C ASP A 108 -22.95 2.39 11.75
N SER A 109 -22.13 1.39 12.12
CA SER A 109 -21.94 0.16 11.32
C SER A 109 -22.22 -1.13 12.13
N CYS A 110 -22.76 -2.17 11.48
CA CYS A 110 -23.23 -3.39 12.17
C CYS A 110 -22.11 -4.38 12.58
N ASP A 111 -20.86 -4.19 12.12
CA ASP A 111 -19.74 -5.15 12.28
C ASP A 111 -18.63 -4.68 13.26
N SER A 112 -18.85 -3.55 13.93
CA SER A 112 -17.87 -2.75 14.69
C SER A 112 -17.13 -3.48 15.81
N SER A 113 -17.82 -4.38 16.51
CA SER A 113 -17.23 -5.09 17.66
C SER A 113 -16.10 -6.06 17.25
N THR A 114 -16.07 -6.48 15.98
CA THR A 114 -15.04 -7.39 15.45
C THR A 114 -13.83 -6.65 14.89
N SER A 115 -14.03 -5.57 14.13
CA SER A 115 -12.93 -4.75 13.59
C SER A 115 -12.18 -4.02 14.69
N ILE A 116 -12.89 -3.43 15.66
CA ILE A 116 -12.28 -2.73 16.81
C ILE A 116 -11.49 -3.71 17.68
N GLY A 117 -12.02 -4.93 17.89
CA GLY A 117 -11.31 -5.96 18.65
C GLY A 117 -10.00 -6.39 17.99
N THR A 118 -10.00 -6.58 16.66
CA THR A 118 -8.77 -6.87 15.90
C THR A 118 -7.80 -5.69 15.95
N TYR A 119 -8.27 -4.47 15.78
CA TYR A 119 -7.45 -3.26 15.85
C TYR A 119 -6.78 -3.10 17.22
N SER A 120 -7.52 -3.38 18.30
CA SER A 120 -6.99 -3.39 19.67
C SER A 120 -5.85 -4.39 19.85
N LEU A 121 -6.04 -5.64 19.42
CA LEU A 121 -5.01 -6.69 19.52
C LEU A 121 -3.75 -6.35 18.71
N LEU A 122 -3.91 -5.80 17.51
CA LEU A 122 -2.80 -5.34 16.67
C LEU A 122 -2.04 -4.19 17.32
N LEU A 123 -2.74 -3.18 17.86
CA LEU A 123 -2.09 -2.07 18.54
C LEU A 123 -1.32 -2.53 19.78
N GLN A 124 -1.88 -3.48 20.54
CA GLN A 124 -1.19 -4.03 21.72
C GLN A 124 0.08 -4.80 21.36
N SER A 125 0.10 -5.54 20.25
CA SER A 125 1.31 -6.26 19.82
C SER A 125 2.43 -5.35 19.31
N TYR A 126 2.12 -4.08 18.99
CA TYR A 126 3.07 -3.06 18.57
C TYR A 126 3.36 -2.00 19.64
N MET A 127 3.02 -2.25 20.91
CA MET A 127 3.33 -1.34 22.01
C MET A 127 4.83 -1.03 22.07
N GLY A 128 5.16 0.26 22.19
CA GLY A 128 6.53 0.75 22.20
C GLY A 128 7.19 0.87 20.81
N ARG A 129 6.58 0.33 19.75
CA ARG A 129 7.06 0.47 18.36
C ARG A 129 6.56 1.77 17.72
N THR A 130 7.16 2.14 16.60
CA THR A 130 6.79 3.32 15.80
C THR A 130 5.54 3.04 14.96
N MET A 131 4.85 4.10 14.54
CA MET A 131 3.71 3.98 13.63
C MET A 131 4.09 3.41 12.26
N LEU A 132 5.29 3.70 11.75
CA LEU A 132 5.78 3.11 10.48
C LEU A 132 5.86 1.58 10.56
N GLU A 133 6.34 1.03 11.67
CA GLU A 133 6.40 -0.42 11.86
C GLU A 133 5.01 -1.05 11.92
N PHE A 134 4.04 -0.33 12.50
CA PHE A 134 2.65 -0.78 12.55
C PHE A 134 1.93 -0.68 11.20
N GLN A 135 2.31 0.27 10.35
CA GLN A 135 1.63 0.56 9.09
C GLN A 135 1.62 -0.62 8.10
N GLU A 136 2.69 -1.42 8.06
CA GLU A 136 2.71 -2.61 7.20
C GLU A 136 1.60 -3.59 7.58
N MET A 137 1.48 -3.88 8.88
CA MET A 137 0.44 -4.77 9.40
C MET A 137 -0.96 -4.21 9.15
N MET A 138 -1.13 -2.91 9.37
CA MET A 138 -2.39 -2.23 9.11
C MET A 138 -2.77 -2.35 7.63
N THR A 139 -1.82 -2.19 6.72
CA THR A 139 -2.04 -2.31 5.27
C THR A 139 -2.47 -3.72 4.88
N VAL A 140 -1.81 -4.75 5.41
CA VAL A 140 -2.21 -6.16 5.19
C VAL A 140 -3.65 -6.37 5.61
N PHE A 141 -4.03 -5.94 6.81
CA PHE A 141 -5.41 -6.10 7.31
C PHE A 141 -6.44 -5.27 6.52
N GLN A 142 -6.08 -4.07 6.05
CA GLN A 142 -6.95 -3.28 5.16
C GLN A 142 -7.17 -3.99 3.82
N LEU A 143 -6.13 -4.59 3.23
CA LEU A 143 -6.26 -5.36 1.98
C LEU A 143 -7.09 -6.62 2.17
N LEU A 144 -6.87 -7.38 3.26
CA LEU A 144 -7.65 -8.57 3.61
C LEU A 144 -9.12 -8.25 3.89
N HIS A 145 -9.40 -7.06 4.44
CA HIS A 145 -10.76 -6.57 4.61
C HIS A 145 -11.38 -6.24 3.26
N TRP A 146 -10.69 -5.44 2.44
CA TRP A 146 -11.14 -4.98 1.14
C TRP A 146 -11.40 -6.13 0.15
N ASN A 147 -10.50 -7.12 0.05
CA ASN A 147 -10.70 -8.27 -0.81
C ASN A 147 -11.67 -9.30 -0.21
N GLY A 148 -12.15 -9.11 1.02
CA GLY A 148 -13.13 -9.97 1.68
C GLY A 148 -12.56 -11.23 2.34
N THR A 149 -11.24 -11.45 2.35
CA THR A 149 -10.63 -12.59 3.04
C THR A 149 -10.98 -12.62 4.53
N LEU A 150 -11.00 -11.47 5.22
CA LEU A 150 -11.39 -11.43 6.64
C LEU A 150 -12.83 -11.90 6.87
N LYS A 151 -13.75 -11.58 5.95
CA LYS A 151 -15.13 -12.05 6.01
C LYS A 151 -15.18 -13.58 5.85
N ALA A 152 -14.46 -14.13 4.87
CA ALA A 152 -14.40 -15.58 4.65
C ALA A 152 -13.77 -16.34 5.83
N LEU A 153 -12.74 -15.78 6.46
CA LEU A 153 -12.11 -16.36 7.66
C LEU A 153 -13.07 -16.34 8.86
N ARG A 154 -13.85 -15.28 9.00
CA ARG A 154 -14.91 -15.18 10.02
C ARG A 154 -16.00 -16.23 9.82
N GLU A 155 -16.46 -16.43 8.59
CA GLU A 155 -17.44 -17.47 8.24
C GLU A 155 -16.92 -18.88 8.52
N LYS A 156 -15.60 -19.09 8.37
CA LYS A 156 -14.91 -20.34 8.73
C LYS A 156 -14.57 -20.46 10.22
N GLN A 157 -15.04 -19.54 11.07
CA GLN A 157 -14.80 -19.52 12.52
C GLN A 157 -13.30 -19.50 12.88
N CYS A 158 -12.45 -18.91 12.03
CA CYS A 158 -11.04 -18.71 12.36
C CYS A 158 -10.91 -17.73 13.53
N SER A 159 -10.10 -18.08 14.55
CA SER A 159 -9.89 -17.19 15.69
C SER A 159 -9.14 -15.93 15.28
N ARG A 160 -9.49 -14.78 15.87
CA ARG A 160 -8.81 -13.50 15.59
C ARG A 160 -7.32 -13.59 15.87
N GLN A 161 -6.94 -14.22 16.98
CA GLN A 161 -5.54 -14.38 17.36
C GLN A 161 -4.77 -15.21 16.34
N SER A 162 -5.34 -16.32 15.85
CA SER A 162 -4.71 -17.16 14.83
C SER A 162 -4.50 -16.40 13.52
N VAL A 163 -5.48 -15.59 13.10
CA VAL A 163 -5.37 -14.75 11.90
C VAL A 163 -4.27 -13.71 12.05
N ILE A 164 -4.23 -13.01 13.19
CA ILE A 164 -3.17 -12.02 13.50
C ILE A 164 -1.80 -12.69 13.49
N THR A 165 -1.63 -13.81 14.20
CA THR A 165 -0.35 -14.52 14.23
C THR A 165 0.09 -14.96 12.82
N TYR A 166 -0.83 -15.49 12.01
CA TYR A 166 -0.53 -15.95 10.65
C TYR A 166 -0.04 -14.80 9.75
N TYR A 167 -0.74 -13.68 9.72
CA TYR A 167 -0.37 -12.53 8.88
C TYR A 167 0.77 -11.68 9.48
N SER A 168 1.03 -11.77 10.80
CA SER A 168 2.19 -11.11 11.41
C SER A 168 3.54 -11.64 10.92
N GLN A 169 3.56 -12.87 10.42
CA GLN A 169 4.77 -13.54 9.93
C GLN A 169 4.90 -13.47 8.40
N ARG A 170 3.85 -13.02 7.72
CA ARG A 170 3.75 -12.95 6.26
C ARG A 170 3.42 -11.52 5.92
N GLY A 171 4.45 -10.71 5.72
CA GLY A 171 4.30 -9.35 5.21
C GLY A 171 3.59 -9.34 3.84
N LEU A 172 3.55 -8.19 3.20
CA LEU A 172 2.87 -8.06 1.91
C LEU A 172 3.75 -8.60 0.77
N ASP A 173 3.75 -9.93 0.62
CA ASP A 173 4.57 -10.68 -0.32
C ASP A 173 3.85 -10.97 -1.66
N GLU A 174 4.61 -11.53 -2.61
CA GLU A 174 4.10 -11.89 -3.94
C GLU A 174 3.00 -12.96 -3.88
N SER A 175 3.06 -13.87 -2.90
CA SER A 175 2.05 -14.92 -2.73
C SER A 175 0.71 -14.33 -2.33
N MET A 176 0.71 -13.36 -1.41
CA MET A 176 -0.49 -12.64 -0.99
C MET A 176 -1.09 -11.84 -2.14
N ARG A 177 -0.26 -11.07 -2.88
CA ARG A 177 -0.72 -10.32 -4.06
C ARG A 177 -1.36 -11.23 -5.10
N SER A 178 -0.70 -12.34 -5.42
CA SER A 178 -1.18 -13.34 -6.38
C SER A 178 -2.49 -13.99 -5.92
N SER A 179 -2.61 -14.34 -4.63
CA SER A 179 -3.85 -14.90 -4.08
C SER A 179 -5.01 -13.91 -4.19
N MET A 180 -4.79 -12.65 -3.85
CA MET A 180 -5.82 -11.61 -3.96
C MET A 180 -6.20 -11.33 -5.42
N ALA A 181 -5.24 -11.38 -6.33
CA ALA A 181 -5.50 -11.23 -7.76
C ALA A 181 -6.39 -12.36 -8.31
N LEU A 182 -6.14 -13.62 -7.89
CA LEU A 182 -6.98 -14.77 -8.24
C LEU A 182 -8.41 -14.63 -7.70
N ASP A 183 -8.59 -14.11 -6.48
CA ASP A 183 -9.93 -13.84 -5.94
C ASP A 183 -10.69 -12.82 -6.80
N TRP A 184 -10.01 -11.75 -7.24
CA TRP A 184 -10.58 -10.73 -8.13
C TRP A 184 -10.91 -11.28 -9.52
N LEU A 185 -10.06 -12.14 -10.08
CA LEU A 185 -10.36 -12.87 -11.32
C LEU A 185 -11.61 -13.72 -11.20
N GLY A 186 -11.78 -14.46 -10.09
CA GLY A 186 -12.97 -15.25 -9.83
C GLY A 186 -14.25 -14.41 -9.73
N ARG A 187 -14.15 -13.13 -9.33
CA ARG A 187 -15.28 -12.20 -9.33
C ARG A 187 -15.58 -11.67 -10.72
N GLU A 188 -14.56 -11.33 -11.50
CA GLU A 188 -14.71 -10.90 -12.89
C GLU A 188 -15.43 -11.96 -13.74
N GLN A 189 -15.10 -13.25 -13.54
CA GLN A 189 -15.79 -14.35 -14.23
C GLN A 189 -17.30 -14.43 -13.90
N LYS A 190 -17.69 -14.02 -12.69
CA LYS A 190 -19.10 -14.02 -12.24
C LYS A 190 -19.84 -12.74 -12.64
N ALA A 191 -19.11 -11.62 -12.70
CA ALA A 191 -19.64 -10.31 -13.01
C ALA A 191 -18.62 -9.54 -13.89
N PRO A 192 -18.68 -9.71 -15.23
CA PRO A 192 -17.77 -9.05 -16.15
C PRO A 192 -17.81 -7.52 -16.02
N GLY A 193 -16.65 -6.87 -16.09
CA GLY A 193 -16.46 -5.43 -15.95
C GLY A 193 -16.22 -4.95 -14.51
N LEU A 194 -16.43 -5.80 -13.50
CA LEU A 194 -16.24 -5.43 -12.10
C LEU A 194 -14.78 -5.09 -11.80
N LEU A 195 -13.83 -5.86 -12.34
CA LEU A 195 -12.40 -5.66 -12.13
C LEU A 195 -11.93 -4.34 -12.71
N ALA A 196 -12.37 -3.99 -13.91
CA ALA A 196 -12.04 -2.72 -14.56
C ALA A 196 -12.60 -1.53 -13.77
N MET A 197 -13.85 -1.65 -13.28
CA MET A 197 -14.49 -0.63 -12.46
C MET A 197 -13.74 -0.41 -11.13
N GLU A 198 -13.41 -1.49 -10.41
CA GLU A 198 -12.67 -1.40 -9.16
C GLU A 198 -11.27 -0.80 -9.37
N LEU A 199 -10.57 -1.19 -10.45
CA LEU A 199 -9.27 -0.63 -10.79
C LEU A 199 -9.34 0.88 -11.04
N GLN A 200 -10.38 1.35 -11.76
CA GLN A 200 -10.58 2.78 -11.99
C GLN A 200 -10.81 3.54 -10.68
N MET A 201 -11.58 2.96 -9.74
CA MET A 201 -11.80 3.55 -8.41
C MET A 201 -10.48 3.60 -7.61
N ALA A 202 -9.74 2.50 -7.55
CA ALA A 202 -8.45 2.41 -6.85
C ALA A 202 -7.45 3.46 -7.35
N GLN A 203 -7.37 3.66 -8.68
CA GLN A 203 -6.49 4.67 -9.28
C GLN A 203 -6.88 6.09 -8.88
N ARG A 204 -8.20 6.39 -8.83
CA ARG A 204 -8.68 7.71 -8.36
C ARG A 204 -8.35 7.94 -6.89
N GLU A 205 -8.57 6.93 -6.04
CA GLU A 205 -8.23 6.97 -4.61
C GLU A 205 -6.73 7.22 -4.41
N LEU A 206 -5.86 6.53 -5.14
CA LEU A 206 -4.41 6.72 -5.10
C LEU A 206 -4.01 8.16 -5.46
N VAL A 207 -4.61 8.74 -6.50
CA VAL A 207 -4.35 10.13 -6.91
C VAL A 207 -4.78 11.11 -5.81
N LEU A 208 -5.94 10.90 -5.19
CA LEU A 208 -6.45 11.76 -4.12
C LEU A 208 -5.58 11.66 -2.87
N ALA A 209 -5.22 10.44 -2.45
CA ALA A 209 -4.34 10.18 -1.32
C ALA A 209 -2.97 10.85 -1.54
N ARG A 210 -2.38 10.69 -2.72
CA ARG A 210 -1.12 11.32 -3.09
C ARG A 210 -1.18 12.85 -2.96
N ARG A 211 -2.24 13.48 -3.48
CA ARG A 211 -2.41 14.94 -3.41
C ARG A 211 -2.59 15.45 -1.98
N ARG A 212 -3.12 14.62 -1.07
CA ARG A 212 -3.22 14.91 0.36
C ARG A 212 -1.89 14.72 1.11
N GLY A 213 -0.88 14.12 0.47
CA GLY A 213 0.42 13.86 1.10
C GLY A 213 0.37 12.81 2.21
N ILE A 214 -0.60 11.89 2.16
CA ILE A 214 -0.73 10.79 3.13
C ILE A 214 0.07 9.55 2.67
N GLU A 215 0.15 8.56 3.55
CA GLU A 215 0.71 7.23 3.26
C GLU A 215 -0.06 6.56 2.10
N LEU A 216 0.67 5.93 1.16
CA LEU A 216 0.14 5.45 -0.12
C LEU A 216 0.20 3.94 -0.31
N ARG A 217 0.78 3.17 0.61
CA ARG A 217 1.04 1.73 0.42
C ARG A 217 -0.25 0.98 0.17
N PHE A 218 -1.29 1.20 0.96
CA PHE A 218 -2.59 0.57 0.75
C PHE A 218 -3.15 0.82 -0.67
N TYR A 219 -3.17 2.09 -1.11
CA TYR A 219 -3.73 2.47 -2.41
C TYR A 219 -2.91 1.95 -3.59
N LYS A 220 -1.59 1.93 -3.45
CA LYS A 220 -0.66 1.41 -4.45
C LYS A 220 -0.85 -0.09 -4.61
N GLU A 221 -0.85 -0.83 -3.51
CA GLU A 221 -1.02 -2.29 -3.50
C GLU A 221 -2.40 -2.71 -4.02
N LYS A 222 -3.46 -1.99 -3.63
CA LYS A 222 -4.79 -2.15 -4.20
C LYS A 222 -4.77 -2.03 -5.73
N THR A 223 -4.10 -1.00 -6.26
CA THR A 223 -3.97 -0.77 -7.70
C THR A 223 -3.16 -1.85 -8.40
N GLU A 224 -2.07 -2.31 -7.78
CA GLU A 224 -1.17 -3.35 -8.31
C GLU A 224 -1.83 -4.72 -8.36
N ILE A 225 -2.52 -5.11 -7.30
CA ILE A 225 -3.27 -6.38 -7.23
C ILE A 225 -4.34 -6.44 -8.32
N LEU A 226 -5.10 -5.35 -8.51
CA LEU A 226 -6.12 -5.27 -9.57
C LEU A 226 -5.50 -5.28 -10.97
N SER A 227 -4.37 -4.60 -11.15
CA SER A 227 -3.63 -4.60 -12.42
C SER A 227 -3.07 -5.99 -12.75
N LEU A 228 -2.57 -6.71 -11.73
CA LEU A 228 -2.12 -8.09 -11.85
C LEU A 228 -3.26 -9.01 -12.28
N ALA A 229 -4.41 -8.95 -11.59
CA ALA A 229 -5.61 -9.70 -11.96
C ALA A 229 -6.03 -9.40 -13.40
N LEU A 230 -6.05 -8.11 -13.78
CA LEU A 230 -6.48 -7.71 -15.12
C LEU A 230 -5.53 -8.26 -16.19
N SER A 231 -4.21 -8.20 -15.96
CA SER A 231 -3.22 -8.76 -16.88
C SER A 231 -3.40 -10.26 -17.10
N GLN A 232 -3.74 -11.00 -16.05
CA GLN A 232 -4.00 -12.45 -16.12
C GLN A 232 -5.31 -12.74 -16.86
N ALA A 233 -6.35 -11.93 -16.68
CA ALA A 233 -7.62 -12.08 -17.40
C ALA A 233 -7.43 -12.03 -18.92
N TYR A 234 -6.65 -11.06 -19.40
CA TYR A 234 -6.37 -10.91 -20.84
C TYR A 234 -5.57 -12.08 -21.42
N VAL A 235 -4.60 -12.62 -20.67
CA VAL A 235 -3.82 -13.79 -21.11
C VAL A 235 -4.72 -15.03 -21.29
N HIS A 236 -5.70 -15.23 -20.40
CA HIS A 236 -6.63 -16.35 -20.48
C HIS A 236 -7.72 -16.19 -21.56
N HIS A 237 -8.01 -14.97 -22.01
CA HIS A 237 -9.02 -14.70 -23.05
C HIS A 237 -8.50 -14.76 -24.49
N THR A 238 -7.18 -14.84 -24.72
CA THR A 238 -6.60 -15.07 -26.06
C THR A 238 -6.12 -16.52 -26.22
N PRO A 239 -6.94 -17.45 -26.75
CA PRO A 239 -6.43 -18.72 -27.20
C PRO A 239 -5.62 -18.49 -28.50
N GLY A 240 -4.29 -18.45 -28.36
CA GLY A 240 -3.36 -18.69 -29.45
C GLY A 240 -2.97 -17.49 -30.31
N VAL A 241 -2.10 -16.60 -29.80
CA VAL A 241 -0.99 -16.03 -30.58
C VAL A 241 0.17 -15.78 -29.61
N PHE A 242 1.21 -16.62 -29.66
CA PHE A 242 2.48 -16.33 -29.00
C PHE A 242 3.15 -15.12 -29.68
N SER A 243 3.35 -14.02 -28.94
CA SER A 243 4.54 -13.17 -29.07
C SER A 243 4.76 -12.36 -27.79
N PRO A 244 6.02 -12.18 -27.31
CA PRO A 244 6.31 -11.44 -26.10
C PRO A 244 6.41 -9.95 -26.43
N THR A 245 5.29 -9.22 -26.39
CA THR A 245 5.33 -7.76 -26.38
C THR A 245 5.29 -7.23 -24.93
N PRO A 246 6.18 -6.31 -24.56
CA PRO A 246 6.33 -5.86 -23.18
C PRO A 246 5.11 -5.06 -22.71
N ILE A 247 4.86 -5.15 -21.41
CA ILE A 247 3.82 -4.54 -20.54
C ILE A 247 3.40 -3.09 -20.89
N LYS A 248 4.17 -2.37 -21.71
CA LYS A 248 3.97 -0.97 -22.12
C LYS A 248 2.73 -0.72 -23.00
N CYS A 249 2.24 -1.68 -23.79
CA CYS A 249 1.05 -1.46 -24.64
C CYS A 249 -0.28 -1.46 -23.87
N TYR A 250 -0.37 -2.13 -22.71
CA TYR A 250 -1.63 -2.28 -21.98
C TYR A 250 -2.14 -0.98 -21.34
N PHE A 251 -1.23 -0.09 -20.92
CA PHE A 251 -1.59 1.23 -20.42
C PHE A 251 -2.18 2.15 -21.50
N TYR A 252 -1.83 1.94 -22.78
CA TYR A 252 -2.39 2.72 -23.89
C TYR A 252 -3.82 2.26 -24.22
N TYR A 253 -4.11 0.95 -24.14
CA TYR A 253 -5.42 0.41 -24.49
C TYR A 253 -6.53 0.76 -23.48
N LEU A 254 -6.21 0.77 -22.18
CA LEU A 254 -7.15 1.21 -21.14
C LEU A 254 -7.41 2.73 -21.19
N LYS A 255 -6.41 3.53 -21.57
CA LYS A 255 -6.61 4.97 -21.83
C LYS A 255 -7.54 5.24 -23.01
N SER A 256 -7.49 4.45 -24.07
CA SER A 256 -8.39 4.61 -25.22
C SER A 256 -9.86 4.25 -24.93
N GLN A 257 -10.16 3.50 -23.86
CA GLN A 257 -11.54 3.22 -23.45
C GLN A 257 -12.12 4.24 -22.44
N THR A 258 -11.33 5.21 -21.98
CA THR A 258 -11.80 6.29 -21.08
C THR A 258 -12.07 7.60 -21.83
N VAL A 259 -12.23 7.56 -23.17
CA VAL A 259 -12.78 8.69 -23.93
C VAL A 259 -14.31 8.54 -23.91
N ILE A 260 -14.92 8.97 -22.81
CA ILE A 260 -16.29 9.45 -22.89
C ILE A 260 -16.18 10.90 -23.33
N SER A 261 -16.61 11.10 -24.57
CA SER A 261 -17.08 12.32 -25.23
C SER A 261 -17.43 13.50 -24.32
N GLU A 262 -16.99 14.67 -24.79
CA GLU A 262 -17.42 16.06 -24.50
C GLU A 262 -18.53 16.28 -23.46
#